data_AF-A0A381FB02-F1
#
_entry.id   AF-A0A381FB02-F1
#
_cell.length_a   1.000
_cell.length_b   1.000
_cell.length_c   1.000
_cell.angle_alpha   90.00
_cell.angle_beta   90.00
_cell.angle_gamma   90.00
#
_symmetry.space_group_name_H-M   'P 1'
#
loop_
_entity.id
_entity.type
_entity.pdbx_description
1 polymer ?
#
loop_
_entity_poly.entity_id
_entity_poly.type
_entity_poly.pdbx_seq_one_letter_code
_entity_poly.pdbx_strand_id
1 'polypeptide(L)'
;MFKKLLPFILLLTFHFLQSQNEFITIWKPPTAPNMDFTVVAPYQVGANQIWFPGVGQNYTISWEEVGYPQHNGTMPNVTSTTQILIDFGTALNPLPNDVKYRVKVSNGNGSFNQIKFGLMYPSTASYQFPMFQNLGSIERILEVEQWGNIQWTSMYSAFANCEHLKITATDLPNFNNVTDVSYMFYKIPNLVAHASMGNWNMSTIKNFQAMFGGSSGDLITDTFNAPIYSWNISSAENLSHMFEGRFAFNQNINNWNTTNVKNMSYMFAGCEAFNQPLNNWNTSNVTNMSNMFQSSNFNQPINSWNTSKVTDISGMFHDADYFNQPLVSWNTNKLENMNSAFVGADSFDQSLGSWDLSSLTNATLAISGTAMSCINYSNTLTGWALNPNTANNISLGPLLMLSYSPDVITDRNTLISKGWQIFGDTLGTCVTKEGLGTSETVSLKSSVYPNPAHHIIYLKNMSAATNFIITDLSSRIMMKDIVKEDFINIQNLTSGTYILQIITKEKTESFKFIKK
;
A
#
# COMPACT_ATOMS: atom_id res chain seq x y z
N MET A 1 -62.40 -29.43 15.11
CA MET A 1 -61.76 -28.10 15.25
C MET A 1 -60.24 -28.30 15.08
N PHE A 2 -59.75 -28.34 13.84
CA PHE A 2 -58.32 -28.46 13.55
C PHE A 2 -57.97 -27.36 12.53
N LYS A 3 -57.31 -26.29 13.01
CA LYS A 3 -56.75 -25.25 12.14
C LYS A 3 -55.43 -25.76 11.57
N LYS A 4 -55.38 -25.95 10.25
CA LYS A 4 -54.13 -26.19 9.51
C LYS A 4 -53.30 -24.90 9.52
N LEU A 5 -52.11 -24.96 10.10
CA LEU A 5 -51.06 -23.95 9.88
C LEU A 5 -50.43 -24.21 8.52
N LEU A 6 -50.47 -23.20 7.64
CA LEU A 6 -49.69 -23.16 6.40
C LEU A 6 -48.27 -22.68 6.76
N PRO A 7 -47.17 -23.33 6.33
CA PRO A 7 -45.84 -22.79 6.52
C PRO A 7 -45.61 -21.66 5.51
N PHE A 8 -45.28 -20.48 6.02
CA PHE A 8 -44.86 -19.33 5.23
C PHE A 8 -43.44 -19.61 4.72
N ILE A 9 -43.32 -20.10 3.50
CA ILE A 9 -42.03 -20.21 2.81
C ILE A 9 -41.63 -18.79 2.41
N LEU A 10 -40.67 -18.20 3.14
CA LEU A 10 -40.03 -16.95 2.77
C LEU A 10 -39.19 -17.22 1.51
N LEU A 11 -39.75 -16.95 0.33
CA LEU A 11 -39.01 -16.96 -0.92
C LEU A 11 -38.06 -15.75 -0.92
N LEU A 12 -36.83 -15.95 -0.46
CA LEU A 12 -35.71 -15.04 -0.71
C LEU A 12 -35.40 -15.12 -2.21
N THR A 13 -36.09 -14.32 -3.01
CA THR A 13 -35.72 -14.09 -4.40
C THR A 13 -34.41 -13.32 -4.41
N PHE A 14 -33.28 -14.04 -4.47
CA PHE A 14 -32.05 -13.46 -4.97
C PHE A 14 -32.30 -13.07 -6.43
N HIS A 15 -32.65 -11.81 -6.65
CA HIS A 15 -32.52 -11.22 -7.96
C HIS A 15 -31.02 -11.14 -8.21
N PHE A 16 -30.48 -12.15 -8.89
CA PHE A 16 -29.30 -11.91 -9.70
C PHE A 16 -29.73 -10.86 -10.72
N LEU A 17 -29.38 -9.59 -10.48
CA LEU A 17 -29.43 -8.58 -11.51
C LEU A 17 -28.63 -9.16 -12.68
N GLN A 18 -29.29 -9.53 -13.77
CA GLN A 18 -28.60 -9.72 -15.04
C GLN A 18 -27.81 -8.44 -15.29
N SER A 19 -26.54 -8.53 -15.67
CA SER A 19 -25.76 -7.34 -15.98
C SER A 19 -26.49 -6.55 -17.07
N GLN A 20 -26.85 -5.32 -16.74
CA GLN A 20 -27.33 -4.38 -17.73
C GLN A 20 -26.17 -4.09 -18.70
N ASN A 21 -26.48 -3.89 -19.99
CA ASN A 21 -25.48 -3.78 -21.05
C ASN A 21 -24.66 -2.47 -21.03
N GLU A 22 -24.94 -1.59 -20.08
CA GLU A 22 -24.51 -0.19 -20.13
C GLU A 22 -23.59 0.15 -18.95
N PHE A 23 -22.51 0.88 -19.24
CA PHE A 23 -21.76 1.61 -18.24
C PHE A 23 -22.50 2.92 -17.92
N ILE A 24 -22.82 3.15 -16.64
CA ILE A 24 -23.68 4.26 -16.22
C ILE A 24 -22.95 5.17 -15.25
N THR A 25 -22.99 6.46 -15.54
CA THR A 25 -22.35 7.51 -14.74
C THR A 25 -23.26 8.70 -14.53
N ILE A 26 -23.07 9.44 -13.44
CA ILE A 26 -23.76 10.70 -13.17
C ILE A 26 -22.81 11.87 -13.37
N TRP A 27 -23.27 12.88 -14.10
CA TRP A 27 -22.53 14.07 -14.44
C TRP A 27 -23.27 15.34 -14.05
N LYS A 28 -22.53 16.37 -13.63
CA LYS A 28 -23.03 17.71 -13.34
C LYS A 28 -22.28 18.74 -14.20
N PRO A 29 -22.89 19.23 -15.28
CA PRO A 29 -22.30 20.29 -16.12
C PRO A 29 -22.09 21.61 -15.36
N PRO A 30 -21.37 22.58 -15.96
CA PRO A 30 -21.10 23.86 -15.33
C PRO A 30 -22.33 24.72 -15.09
N THR A 31 -22.45 25.27 -13.87
CA THR A 31 -23.44 26.29 -13.56
C THR A 31 -23.04 27.68 -14.08
N ALA A 32 -21.76 27.87 -14.43
CA ALA A 32 -21.20 29.05 -15.11
C ALA A 32 -19.98 28.63 -15.97
N PRO A 33 -19.62 29.35 -17.05
CA PRO A 33 -18.53 28.99 -17.97
C PRO A 33 -17.11 29.05 -17.38
N ASN A 34 -16.93 29.34 -16.09
CA ASN A 34 -15.59 29.49 -15.48
C ASN A 34 -15.44 28.61 -14.25
N MET A 35 -14.57 27.60 -14.33
CA MET A 35 -13.79 27.03 -13.22
C MET A 35 -12.46 26.46 -13.78
N ASP A 36 -11.38 27.16 -13.43
CA ASP A 36 -9.93 26.98 -13.37
C ASP A 36 -9.15 25.74 -13.88
N PHE A 37 -9.75 24.69 -14.44
CA PHE A 37 -8.98 23.53 -14.91
C PHE A 37 -8.87 23.44 -16.43
N THR A 38 -7.64 23.53 -16.94
CA THR A 38 -7.33 23.30 -18.36
C THR A 38 -7.42 21.81 -18.69
N VAL A 39 -8.59 21.37 -19.16
CA VAL A 39 -8.71 20.12 -19.90
C VAL A 39 -8.05 20.31 -21.26
N VAL A 40 -7.28 19.32 -21.73
CA VAL A 40 -6.71 19.32 -23.09
C VAL A 40 -7.84 19.02 -24.07
N ALA A 41 -8.57 20.04 -24.46
CA ALA A 41 -9.69 19.98 -25.37
C ALA A 41 -9.65 21.15 -26.36
N PRO A 42 -10.32 21.04 -27.53
CA PRO A 42 -10.35 22.12 -28.52
C PRO A 42 -10.89 23.45 -27.99
N TYR A 43 -11.79 23.42 -27.00
CA TYR A 43 -12.37 24.58 -26.33
C TYR A 43 -12.97 24.20 -24.97
N GLN A 44 -13.19 25.21 -24.12
CA GLN A 44 -13.91 25.07 -22.86
C GLN A 44 -15.40 24.85 -23.10
N VAL A 45 -15.99 23.91 -22.36
CA VAL A 45 -17.40 23.54 -22.51
C VAL A 45 -18.34 24.62 -21.98
N GLY A 46 -19.51 24.76 -22.62
CA GLY A 46 -20.60 25.60 -22.14
C GLY A 46 -21.36 25.00 -20.94
N ALA A 47 -22.36 25.74 -20.44
CA ALA A 47 -23.10 25.39 -19.21
C ALA A 47 -23.83 24.02 -19.25
N ASN A 48 -24.14 23.50 -20.44
CA ASN A 48 -24.85 22.23 -20.61
C ASN A 48 -23.99 21.18 -21.33
N GLN A 49 -22.66 21.34 -21.31
CA GLN A 49 -21.75 20.50 -22.07
C GLN A 49 -20.72 19.85 -21.16
N ILE A 50 -20.26 18.67 -21.56
CA ILE A 50 -19.08 17.99 -20.99
C ILE A 50 -18.21 17.41 -22.10
N TRP A 51 -16.91 17.31 -21.82
CA TRP A 51 -16.03 16.42 -22.55
C TRP A 51 -16.09 15.05 -21.88
N PHE A 52 -16.63 14.05 -22.59
CA PHE A 52 -16.69 12.67 -22.16
C PHE A 52 -15.45 11.93 -22.69
N PRO A 53 -14.54 11.43 -21.81
CA PRO A 53 -13.26 10.85 -22.22
C PRO A 53 -13.37 9.36 -22.58
N GLY A 54 -14.38 9.02 -23.38
CA GLY A 54 -14.62 7.66 -23.82
C GLY A 54 -13.86 7.30 -25.10
N VAL A 55 -13.20 6.15 -25.10
CA VAL A 55 -12.42 5.63 -26.21
C VAL A 55 -13.05 4.35 -26.74
N GLY A 56 -13.25 4.30 -28.05
CA GLY A 56 -13.95 3.21 -28.72
C GLY A 56 -14.32 3.54 -30.15
N GLN A 57 -14.98 2.59 -30.81
CA GLN A 57 -15.44 2.71 -32.19
C GLN A 57 -16.90 2.28 -32.28
N ASN A 58 -17.71 3.05 -33.00
CA ASN A 58 -19.15 2.80 -33.23
C ASN A 58 -19.98 2.46 -31.98
N TYR A 59 -19.59 2.97 -30.81
CA TYR A 59 -20.33 2.77 -29.57
C TYR A 59 -21.51 3.74 -29.46
N THR A 60 -22.40 3.54 -28.50
CA THR A 60 -23.57 4.41 -28.32
C THR A 60 -23.51 5.08 -26.96
N ILE A 61 -23.71 6.39 -26.96
CA ILE A 61 -23.93 7.18 -25.74
C ILE A 61 -25.40 7.59 -25.73
N SER A 62 -26.10 7.35 -24.63
CA SER A 62 -27.40 7.95 -24.37
C SER A 62 -27.37 8.67 -23.03
N TRP A 63 -28.28 9.60 -22.83
CA TRP A 63 -28.37 10.34 -21.57
C TRP A 63 -29.79 10.76 -21.26
N GLU A 64 -30.07 10.98 -19.98
CA GLU A 64 -31.33 11.53 -19.48
C GLU A 64 -31.03 12.51 -18.34
N GLU A 65 -31.82 13.57 -18.22
CA GLU A 65 -31.78 14.47 -17.07
C GLU A 65 -32.39 13.78 -15.83
N VAL A 66 -31.66 13.78 -14.72
CA VAL A 66 -32.08 13.12 -13.49
C VAL A 66 -33.31 13.84 -12.92
N GLY A 67 -34.42 13.11 -12.83
CA GLY A 67 -35.73 13.65 -12.40
C GLY A 67 -36.58 14.22 -13.54
N TYR A 68 -36.04 14.36 -14.74
CA TYR A 68 -36.71 14.88 -15.93
C TYR A 68 -36.43 13.99 -17.15
N PRO A 69 -36.81 12.70 -17.14
CA PRO A 69 -36.40 11.72 -18.15
C PRO A 69 -36.89 12.04 -19.57
N GLN A 70 -37.89 12.92 -19.73
CA GLN A 70 -38.32 13.44 -21.03
C GLN A 70 -37.25 14.32 -21.70
N HIS A 71 -36.32 14.87 -20.92
CA HIS A 71 -35.11 15.52 -21.43
C HIS A 71 -34.01 14.46 -21.54
N ASN A 72 -33.85 13.95 -22.76
CA ASN A 72 -32.91 12.88 -23.06
C ASN A 72 -32.33 13.08 -24.46
N GLY A 73 -31.26 12.35 -24.74
CA GLY A 73 -30.61 12.35 -26.03
C GLY A 73 -29.87 11.04 -26.30
N THR A 74 -29.50 10.83 -27.55
CA THR A 74 -28.71 9.66 -27.98
C THR A 74 -27.75 10.06 -29.09
N MET A 75 -26.52 9.61 -28.96
CA MET A 75 -25.45 9.72 -29.94
C MET A 75 -25.08 8.30 -30.39
N PRO A 76 -25.59 7.83 -31.55
CA PRO A 76 -25.23 6.54 -32.10
C PRO A 76 -23.89 6.61 -32.84
N ASN A 77 -23.23 5.46 -33.01
CA ASN A 77 -22.02 5.28 -33.82
C ASN A 77 -20.85 6.22 -33.43
N VAL A 78 -20.71 6.49 -32.14
CA VAL A 78 -19.63 7.31 -31.59
C VAL A 78 -18.29 6.61 -31.81
N THR A 79 -17.33 7.33 -32.37
CA THR A 79 -15.94 6.89 -32.48
C THR A 79 -15.04 7.98 -31.93
N SER A 80 -14.19 7.62 -30.97
CA SER A 80 -13.31 8.54 -30.27
C SER A 80 -12.03 7.84 -29.86
N THR A 81 -10.90 8.52 -30.02
CA THR A 81 -9.57 8.08 -29.57
C THR A 81 -9.12 8.79 -28.29
N THR A 82 -9.84 9.82 -27.86
CA THR A 82 -9.52 10.62 -26.67
C THR A 82 -10.79 10.97 -25.90
N GLN A 83 -11.63 11.84 -26.45
CA GLN A 83 -12.85 12.35 -25.83
C GLN A 83 -13.82 12.88 -26.88
N ILE A 84 -15.08 12.99 -26.50
CA ILE A 84 -16.16 13.54 -27.33
C ILE A 84 -17.01 14.52 -26.52
N LEU A 85 -17.48 15.59 -27.18
CA LEU A 85 -18.40 16.53 -26.56
C LEU A 85 -19.78 15.89 -26.45
N ILE A 86 -20.38 15.94 -25.27
CA ILE A 86 -21.80 15.72 -25.08
C ILE A 86 -22.43 17.07 -24.78
N ASP A 87 -23.40 17.47 -25.60
CA ASP A 87 -24.26 18.62 -25.36
C ASP A 87 -25.62 18.12 -24.91
N PHE A 88 -25.98 18.46 -23.68
CA PHE A 88 -27.24 18.05 -23.09
C PHE A 88 -28.40 18.95 -23.49
N GLY A 89 -28.18 20.06 -24.20
CA GLY A 89 -29.26 21.01 -24.50
C GLY A 89 -29.75 21.78 -23.26
N THR A 90 -30.90 22.44 -23.37
CA THR A 90 -31.44 23.27 -22.28
C THR A 90 -32.16 22.41 -21.25
N ALA A 91 -31.64 22.38 -20.02
CA ALA A 91 -32.21 21.63 -18.90
C ALA A 91 -33.68 21.99 -18.63
N LEU A 92 -34.47 20.99 -18.20
CA LEU A 92 -35.86 21.18 -17.77
C LEU A 92 -36.00 21.41 -16.26
N ASN A 93 -34.98 21.07 -15.46
CA ASN A 93 -34.99 21.35 -14.03
C ASN A 93 -35.00 22.88 -13.79
N PRO A 94 -36.00 23.40 -13.06
CA PRO A 94 -36.11 24.84 -12.78
C PRO A 94 -35.04 25.35 -11.81
N LEU A 95 -34.25 24.46 -11.21
CA LEU A 95 -33.11 24.76 -10.35
C LEU A 95 -31.79 24.43 -11.08
N PRO A 96 -31.16 25.39 -11.79
CA PRO A 96 -29.98 25.12 -12.63
C PRO A 96 -28.79 24.53 -11.87
N ASN A 97 -28.66 24.84 -10.57
CA ASN A 97 -27.59 24.32 -9.73
C ASN A 97 -27.74 22.84 -9.36
N ASP A 98 -28.93 22.26 -9.54
CA ASP A 98 -29.23 20.87 -9.20
C ASP A 98 -29.32 19.96 -10.43
N VAL A 99 -29.11 20.51 -11.63
CA VAL A 99 -29.12 19.78 -12.89
C VAL A 99 -28.02 18.71 -12.88
N LYS A 100 -28.43 17.46 -13.15
CA LYS A 100 -27.55 16.32 -13.31
C LYS A 100 -28.03 15.47 -14.47
N TYR A 101 -27.11 14.79 -15.13
CA TYR A 101 -27.40 13.88 -16.23
C TYR A 101 -26.89 12.50 -15.92
N ARG A 102 -27.72 11.50 -16.16
CA ARG A 102 -27.31 10.10 -16.19
C ARG A 102 -26.88 9.77 -17.60
N VAL A 103 -25.58 9.49 -17.76
CA VAL A 103 -24.97 9.11 -19.04
C VAL A 103 -24.80 7.60 -19.06
N LYS A 104 -25.35 6.95 -20.09
CA LYS A 104 -25.36 5.49 -20.30
C LYS A 104 -24.57 5.19 -21.57
N VAL A 105 -23.59 4.30 -21.48
CA VAL A 105 -22.72 3.95 -22.61
C VAL A 105 -22.80 2.45 -22.86
N SER A 106 -23.13 2.07 -24.08
CA SER A 106 -23.14 0.68 -24.53
C SER A 106 -22.19 0.48 -25.71
N ASN A 107 -21.88 -0.78 -26.02
CA ASN A 107 -21.06 -1.13 -27.18
C ASN A 107 -21.70 -0.71 -28.52
N GLY A 108 -23.01 -0.42 -28.57
CA GLY A 108 -23.69 -0.07 -29.81
C GLY A 108 -23.46 -1.10 -30.92
N ASN A 109 -23.01 -0.63 -32.08
CA ASN A 109 -22.62 -1.47 -33.22
C ASN A 109 -21.12 -1.81 -33.24
N GLY A 110 -20.37 -1.38 -32.23
CA GLY A 110 -18.94 -1.58 -32.15
C GLY A 110 -18.50 -1.90 -30.73
N SER A 111 -17.61 -1.09 -30.17
CA SER A 111 -16.99 -1.38 -28.88
C SER A 111 -16.62 -0.10 -28.14
N PHE A 112 -17.01 -0.03 -26.87
CA PHE A 112 -16.54 0.97 -25.91
C PHE A 112 -15.57 0.27 -24.97
N ASN A 113 -14.30 0.67 -24.95
CA ASN A 113 -13.25 -0.19 -24.38
C ASN A 113 -12.42 0.48 -23.30
N GLN A 114 -12.49 1.80 -23.16
CA GLN A 114 -11.72 2.56 -22.19
C GLN A 114 -12.38 3.90 -21.86
N ILE A 115 -12.25 4.31 -20.61
CA ILE A 115 -12.43 5.70 -20.15
C ILE A 115 -11.08 6.22 -19.65
N LYS A 116 -10.66 7.41 -20.06
CA LYS A 116 -9.29 7.89 -19.82
C LYS A 116 -9.23 9.38 -19.54
N PHE A 117 -9.11 9.77 -18.27
CA PHE A 117 -9.06 11.17 -17.83
C PHE A 117 -7.64 11.75 -17.74
N GLY A 118 -6.60 10.93 -17.94
CA GLY A 118 -5.22 11.37 -17.85
C GLY A 118 -4.35 10.98 -19.05
N LEU A 119 -3.52 11.92 -19.50
CA LEU A 119 -2.36 11.66 -20.34
C LEU A 119 -1.10 12.01 -19.58
N MET A 120 -0.30 10.98 -19.27
CA MET A 120 1.03 11.16 -18.74
C MET A 120 1.98 11.59 -19.86
N TYR A 121 2.79 12.60 -19.59
CA TYR A 121 3.93 12.94 -20.45
C TYR A 121 5.20 13.01 -19.60
N PRO A 122 6.35 12.66 -20.20
CA PRO A 122 7.61 12.60 -19.46
C PRO A 122 7.97 13.96 -18.90
N SER A 123 8.22 14.01 -17.59
CA SER A 123 8.87 15.13 -16.93
C SER A 123 10.38 15.04 -17.15
N THR A 124 11.04 16.17 -17.35
CA THR A 124 12.51 16.27 -17.40
C THR A 124 13.14 16.48 -16.02
N ALA A 125 12.33 16.65 -14.96
CA ALA A 125 12.80 16.89 -13.60
C ALA A 125 13.05 15.57 -12.84
N SER A 126 14.15 15.51 -12.10
CA SER A 126 14.70 14.32 -11.44
C SER A 126 13.92 13.79 -10.24
N TYR A 127 12.87 14.49 -9.77
CA TYR A 127 12.14 14.15 -8.54
C TYR A 127 10.66 14.53 -8.57
N GLN A 128 9.97 14.37 -9.71
CA GLN A 128 8.55 14.66 -9.74
C GLN A 128 7.74 13.56 -10.39
N PHE A 129 6.65 13.21 -9.68
CA PHE A 129 5.46 12.58 -10.21
C PHE A 129 5.25 12.90 -11.68
N PRO A 130 4.77 11.93 -12.48
CA PRO A 130 4.49 12.21 -13.87
C PRO A 130 3.58 13.43 -14.00
N MET A 131 3.88 14.31 -14.96
CA MET A 131 2.98 15.40 -15.26
C MET A 131 1.75 14.82 -15.94
N PHE A 132 0.57 15.21 -15.46
CA PHE A 132 -0.71 14.77 -16.01
C PHE A 132 -1.37 15.91 -16.79
N GLN A 133 -1.69 15.64 -18.06
CA GLN A 133 -2.68 16.41 -18.80
C GLN A 133 -4.05 15.80 -18.54
N ASN A 134 -4.99 16.64 -18.08
CA ASN A 134 -6.36 16.23 -17.83
C ASN A 134 -7.13 16.12 -19.16
N LEU A 135 -7.80 15.00 -19.35
CA LEU A 135 -8.80 14.74 -20.38
C LEU A 135 -10.17 14.63 -19.73
N GLY A 136 -11.21 14.93 -20.51
CA GLY A 136 -12.58 14.92 -20.02
C GLY A 136 -12.85 15.98 -18.96
N SER A 137 -14.13 16.16 -18.65
CA SER A 137 -14.52 17.11 -17.61
C SER A 137 -14.38 16.49 -16.21
N ILE A 138 -13.15 16.37 -15.71
CA ILE A 138 -12.77 15.71 -14.44
C ILE A 138 -13.62 16.13 -13.21
N GLU A 139 -13.95 17.42 -13.09
CA GLU A 139 -14.76 17.97 -11.98
C GLU A 139 -16.25 17.67 -12.09
N ARG A 140 -16.67 17.08 -13.21
CA ARG A 140 -18.09 16.99 -13.58
C ARG A 140 -18.65 15.59 -13.40
N ILE A 141 -17.80 14.57 -13.39
CA ILE A 141 -18.24 13.21 -13.06
C ILE A 141 -18.40 13.11 -11.53
N LEU A 142 -19.59 12.71 -11.11
CA LEU A 142 -19.92 12.57 -9.69
C LEU A 142 -19.97 11.11 -9.26
N GLU A 143 -20.36 10.21 -10.14
CA GLU A 143 -20.71 8.84 -9.76
C GLU A 143 -20.50 7.84 -10.88
N VAL A 144 -19.99 6.66 -10.54
CA VAL A 144 -20.17 5.41 -11.31
C VAL A 144 -21.30 4.62 -10.64
N GLU A 145 -22.48 4.65 -11.27
CA GLU A 145 -23.69 3.95 -10.80
C GLU A 145 -23.69 2.47 -11.25
N GLN A 146 -23.02 2.15 -12.36
CA GLN A 146 -22.99 0.79 -12.92
C GLN A 146 -21.80 0.57 -13.85
N TRP A 147 -21.16 -0.60 -13.76
CA TRP A 147 -20.07 -0.99 -14.67
C TRP A 147 -20.57 -1.57 -16.00
N GLY A 148 -21.65 -2.34 -15.95
CA GLY A 148 -22.22 -3.05 -17.09
C GLY A 148 -21.36 -4.21 -17.59
N ASN A 149 -21.66 -4.73 -18.78
CA ASN A 149 -20.90 -5.84 -19.40
C ASN A 149 -19.79 -5.39 -20.36
N ILE A 150 -19.31 -4.14 -20.18
CA ILE A 150 -18.26 -3.54 -21.00
C ILE A 150 -16.99 -4.41 -20.94
N GLN A 151 -16.43 -4.71 -22.11
CA GLN A 151 -15.19 -5.49 -22.25
C GLN A 151 -14.02 -4.52 -22.25
N TRP A 152 -13.62 -4.08 -21.06
CA TRP A 152 -12.54 -3.13 -20.90
C TRP A 152 -11.21 -3.69 -21.41
N THR A 153 -10.47 -2.89 -22.18
CA THR A 153 -9.12 -3.24 -22.64
C THR A 153 -8.03 -2.55 -21.85
N SER A 154 -8.35 -1.45 -21.16
CA SER A 154 -7.44 -0.75 -20.26
C SER A 154 -8.22 0.10 -19.26
N MET A 155 -7.68 0.20 -18.04
CA MET A 155 -8.11 1.13 -16.99
C MET A 155 -7.04 2.18 -16.70
N TYR A 156 -6.02 2.25 -17.56
CA TYR A 156 -4.95 3.24 -17.46
C TYR A 156 -5.53 4.65 -17.40
N SER A 157 -5.24 5.37 -16.32
CA SER A 157 -5.73 6.73 -16.05
C SER A 157 -7.24 6.90 -16.22
N ALA A 158 -8.03 5.84 -16.08
CA ALA A 158 -9.45 5.99 -15.82
C ALA A 158 -9.60 6.85 -14.55
N PHE A 159 -10.63 7.69 -14.47
CA PHE A 159 -10.97 8.55 -13.32
C PHE A 159 -9.87 9.37 -12.62
N ALA A 160 -8.65 9.48 -13.16
CA ALA A 160 -7.58 10.27 -12.57
C ALA A 160 -8.02 11.74 -12.36
N ASN A 161 -7.66 12.32 -11.22
CA ASN A 161 -8.04 13.68 -10.80
C ASN A 161 -9.56 13.95 -10.72
N CYS A 162 -10.42 12.94 -10.73
CA CYS A 162 -11.87 13.13 -10.57
C CYS A 162 -12.21 13.29 -9.08
N GLU A 163 -11.94 14.46 -8.51
CA GLU A 163 -11.97 14.72 -7.05
C GLU A 163 -13.34 14.47 -6.39
N HIS A 164 -14.42 14.61 -7.14
CA HIS A 164 -15.80 14.44 -6.66
C HIS A 164 -16.37 13.03 -6.86
N LEU A 165 -15.59 12.10 -7.41
CA LEU A 165 -16.08 10.79 -7.81
C LEU A 165 -16.46 9.89 -6.63
N LYS A 166 -17.63 9.27 -6.76
CA LYS A 166 -18.09 8.14 -5.94
C LYS A 166 -18.29 6.89 -6.80
N ILE A 167 -18.00 5.72 -6.24
CA ILE A 167 -18.31 4.43 -6.87
C ILE A 167 -19.42 3.79 -6.05
N THR A 168 -20.66 3.94 -6.48
CA THR A 168 -21.85 3.34 -5.85
C THR A 168 -22.26 2.04 -6.51
N ALA A 169 -21.73 1.76 -7.70
CA ALA A 169 -21.95 0.55 -8.47
C ALA A 169 -21.82 -0.73 -7.65
N THR A 170 -22.88 -1.53 -7.65
CA THR A 170 -22.94 -2.82 -6.95
C THR A 170 -22.53 -3.99 -7.85
N ASP A 171 -22.60 -3.82 -9.16
CA ASP A 171 -22.13 -4.81 -10.13
C ASP A 171 -20.59 -4.81 -10.24
N LEU A 172 -20.05 -5.85 -10.85
CA LEU A 172 -18.60 -6.06 -10.96
C LEU A 172 -18.11 -5.66 -12.35
N PRO A 173 -17.04 -4.86 -12.47
CA PRO A 173 -16.42 -4.61 -13.75
C PRO A 173 -15.78 -5.88 -14.31
N ASN A 174 -15.84 -6.03 -15.64
CA ASN A 174 -15.16 -7.12 -16.32
C ASN A 174 -13.74 -6.71 -16.76
N PHE A 175 -12.74 -7.10 -15.98
CA PHE A 175 -11.32 -6.82 -16.25
C PHE A 175 -10.57 -7.96 -16.93
N ASN A 176 -11.24 -8.97 -17.47
CA ASN A 176 -10.58 -10.16 -18.03
C ASN A 176 -9.58 -9.85 -19.16
N ASN A 177 -9.75 -8.72 -19.87
CA ASN A 177 -8.85 -8.25 -20.92
C ASN A 177 -7.97 -7.06 -20.50
N VAL A 178 -8.01 -6.66 -19.22
CA VAL A 178 -7.22 -5.56 -18.67
C VAL A 178 -5.97 -6.11 -18.01
N THR A 179 -4.83 -5.48 -18.28
CA THR A 179 -3.55 -5.77 -17.60
C THR A 179 -2.97 -4.54 -16.88
N ASP A 180 -3.55 -3.37 -17.10
CA ASP A 180 -3.06 -2.09 -16.59
C ASP A 180 -4.22 -1.27 -16.00
N VAL A 181 -4.14 -1.03 -14.69
CA VAL A 181 -5.04 -0.15 -13.90
C VAL A 181 -4.27 1.02 -13.31
N SER A 182 -3.04 1.28 -13.79
CA SER A 182 -2.22 2.35 -13.26
C SER A 182 -2.93 3.68 -13.39
N TYR A 183 -2.84 4.46 -12.32
CA TYR A 183 -3.49 5.75 -12.17
C TYR A 183 -5.03 5.78 -12.21
N MET A 184 -5.72 4.63 -12.14
CA MET A 184 -7.19 4.53 -12.25
C MET A 184 -7.98 5.38 -11.22
N PHE A 185 -7.39 5.71 -10.08
CA PHE A 185 -7.98 6.59 -9.08
C PHE A 185 -6.92 7.55 -8.51
N TYR A 186 -5.96 7.91 -9.35
CA TYR A 186 -4.87 8.79 -8.97
C TYR A 186 -5.39 10.17 -8.59
N LYS A 187 -4.91 10.71 -7.47
CA LYS A 187 -5.26 12.03 -6.93
C LYS A 187 -6.77 12.25 -6.73
N ILE A 188 -7.47 11.24 -6.24
CA ILE A 188 -8.85 11.38 -5.75
C ILE A 188 -8.84 11.34 -4.21
N PRO A 189 -8.81 12.48 -3.49
CA PRO A 189 -8.65 12.47 -2.03
C PRO A 189 -9.81 11.78 -1.29
N ASN A 190 -11.05 11.99 -1.74
CA ASN A 190 -12.25 11.50 -1.07
C ASN A 190 -12.96 10.38 -1.85
N LEU A 191 -12.20 9.39 -2.34
CA LEU A 191 -12.79 8.28 -3.09
C LEU A 191 -13.69 7.44 -2.18
N VAL A 192 -15.00 7.64 -2.31
CA VAL A 192 -16.01 6.79 -1.67
C VAL A 192 -16.30 5.61 -2.59
N ALA A 193 -15.97 4.40 -2.14
CA ALA A 193 -16.21 3.17 -2.89
C ALA A 193 -17.16 2.23 -2.15
N HIS A 194 -18.13 1.69 -2.87
CA HIS A 194 -19.02 0.64 -2.39
C HIS A 194 -18.24 -0.65 -2.08
N ALA A 195 -18.74 -1.46 -1.14
CA ALA A 195 -18.08 -2.69 -0.67
C ALA A 195 -17.88 -3.75 -1.77
N SER A 196 -18.64 -3.67 -2.87
CA SER A 196 -18.46 -4.51 -4.07
C SER A 196 -17.06 -4.40 -4.67
N MET A 197 -16.33 -3.30 -4.42
CA MET A 197 -14.94 -3.14 -4.85
C MET A 197 -14.04 -4.28 -4.36
N GLY A 198 -14.29 -4.83 -3.17
CA GLY A 198 -13.53 -5.98 -2.66
C GLY A 198 -13.66 -7.25 -3.51
N ASN A 199 -14.70 -7.36 -4.34
CA ASN A 199 -14.99 -8.53 -5.17
C ASN A 199 -14.55 -8.36 -6.63
N TRP A 200 -13.82 -7.28 -6.96
CA TRP A 200 -13.32 -7.09 -8.32
C TRP A 200 -12.29 -8.17 -8.68
N ASN A 201 -12.40 -8.72 -9.88
CA ASN A 201 -11.41 -9.69 -10.36
C ASN A 201 -10.14 -8.97 -10.83
N MET A 202 -9.06 -9.15 -10.08
CA MET A 202 -7.76 -8.52 -10.33
C MET A 202 -6.72 -9.47 -10.92
N SER A 203 -7.10 -10.71 -11.24
CA SER A 203 -6.14 -11.77 -11.53
C SER A 203 -5.31 -11.57 -12.79
N THR A 204 -5.73 -10.68 -13.70
CA THR A 204 -5.03 -10.37 -14.96
C THR A 204 -4.17 -9.12 -14.87
N ILE A 205 -4.36 -8.32 -13.82
CA ILE A 205 -3.70 -7.02 -13.69
C ILE A 205 -2.22 -7.21 -13.33
N LYS A 206 -1.36 -6.55 -14.10
CA LYS A 206 0.09 -6.55 -13.93
C LYS A 206 0.62 -5.24 -13.35
N ASN A 207 -0.01 -4.12 -13.73
CA ASN A 207 0.44 -2.78 -13.36
C ASN A 207 -0.60 -2.06 -12.48
N PHE A 208 -0.27 -1.88 -11.20
CA PHE A 208 -1.07 -1.12 -10.22
C PHE A 208 -0.47 0.24 -9.90
N GLN A 209 0.50 0.71 -10.69
CA GLN A 209 1.26 1.92 -10.39
C GLN A 209 0.33 3.09 -10.08
N ALA A 210 0.49 3.66 -8.89
CA ALA A 210 -0.28 4.80 -8.40
C ALA A 210 -1.80 4.67 -8.59
N MET A 211 -2.34 3.44 -8.61
CA MET A 211 -3.77 3.20 -8.82
C MET A 211 -4.61 4.04 -7.86
N PHE A 212 -4.19 4.11 -6.60
CA PHE A 212 -4.78 4.99 -5.59
C PHE A 212 -3.78 6.04 -5.11
N GLY A 213 -2.69 6.36 -5.81
CA GLY A 213 -1.73 7.36 -5.30
C GLY A 213 -2.40 8.72 -5.09
N GLY A 214 -2.19 9.35 -3.94
CA GLY A 214 -2.64 10.69 -3.59
C GLY A 214 -1.70 11.78 -4.13
N SER A 215 -2.15 13.04 -4.07
CA SER A 215 -1.26 14.19 -4.25
C SER A 215 -0.54 14.47 -2.93
N SER A 216 0.78 14.58 -2.97
CA SER A 216 1.54 15.15 -1.86
C SER A 216 1.10 16.61 -1.65
N GLY A 217 0.31 16.88 -0.61
CA GLY A 217 -0.10 18.26 -0.28
C GLY A 217 -1.33 18.42 0.60
N ASP A 218 -2.38 17.60 0.44
CA ASP A 218 -3.66 17.79 1.13
C ASP A 218 -3.93 16.69 2.18
N LEU A 219 -3.06 16.67 3.20
CA LEU A 219 -2.92 15.59 4.22
C LEU A 219 -4.18 15.34 5.08
N ILE A 220 -5.19 16.22 5.05
CA ILE A 220 -6.25 16.28 6.09
C ILE A 220 -7.61 15.71 5.62
N THR A 221 -7.78 15.43 4.32
CA THR A 221 -9.10 14.97 3.79
C THR A 221 -9.09 13.60 3.13
N ASP A 222 -7.98 12.88 3.12
CA ASP A 222 -7.97 11.52 2.56
C ASP A 222 -8.74 10.54 3.46
N THR A 223 -9.72 9.83 2.88
CA THR A 223 -10.53 8.82 3.60
C THR A 223 -10.48 7.43 2.95
N PHE A 224 -9.60 7.21 1.97
CA PHE A 224 -9.60 5.96 1.22
C PHE A 224 -9.14 4.77 2.09
N ASN A 225 -10.05 3.82 2.35
CA ASN A 225 -9.76 2.61 3.10
C ASN A 225 -10.71 1.45 2.72
N ALA A 226 -11.03 1.32 1.42
CA ALA A 226 -11.98 0.32 0.92
C ALA A 226 -11.47 -1.13 1.12
N PRO A 227 -12.36 -2.13 1.34
CA PRO A 227 -11.97 -3.50 1.68
C PRO A 227 -11.45 -4.30 0.47
N ILE A 228 -10.17 -4.11 0.12
CA ILE A 228 -9.49 -4.74 -1.02
C ILE A 228 -8.70 -6.01 -0.65
N TYR A 229 -8.86 -6.50 0.59
CA TYR A 229 -8.11 -7.66 1.10
C TYR A 229 -8.38 -8.96 0.30
N SER A 230 -9.52 -9.09 -0.37
CA SER A 230 -9.89 -10.29 -1.15
C SER A 230 -9.39 -10.30 -2.60
N TRP A 231 -8.69 -9.25 -3.03
CA TRP A 231 -8.19 -9.18 -4.40
C TRP A 231 -7.14 -10.25 -4.70
N ASN A 232 -7.31 -10.92 -5.84
CA ASN A 232 -6.28 -11.77 -6.40
C ASN A 232 -5.30 -10.94 -7.24
N ILE A 233 -4.14 -10.60 -6.68
CA ILE A 233 -3.10 -9.85 -7.38
C ILE A 233 -1.95 -10.73 -7.88
N SER A 234 -2.16 -12.04 -8.07
CA SER A 234 -1.07 -12.98 -8.39
C SER A 234 -0.29 -12.65 -9.68
N SER A 235 -0.87 -11.87 -10.59
CA SER A 235 -0.22 -11.43 -11.83
C SER A 235 0.51 -10.08 -11.70
N ALA A 236 0.42 -9.41 -10.54
CA ALA A 236 1.02 -8.10 -10.33
C ALA A 236 2.54 -8.17 -10.48
N GLU A 237 3.07 -7.29 -11.33
CA GLU A 237 4.52 -7.08 -11.53
C GLU A 237 4.97 -5.73 -10.96
N ASN A 238 4.08 -4.74 -10.87
CA ASN A 238 4.36 -3.39 -10.37
C ASN A 238 3.29 -2.90 -9.40
N LEU A 239 3.69 -2.60 -8.15
CA LEU A 239 2.84 -2.02 -7.10
C LEU A 239 3.32 -0.61 -6.70
N SER A 240 4.22 0.00 -7.47
CA SER A 240 4.83 1.27 -7.08
C SER A 240 3.81 2.39 -6.90
N HIS A 241 3.99 3.23 -5.87
CA HIS A 241 3.13 4.36 -5.54
C HIS A 241 1.64 4.02 -5.28
N MET A 242 1.26 2.74 -5.20
CA MET A 242 -0.16 2.32 -5.22
C MET A 242 -1.03 3.03 -4.17
N PHE A 243 -0.50 3.25 -2.96
CA PHE A 243 -1.17 3.93 -1.85
C PHE A 243 -0.41 5.16 -1.37
N GLU A 244 0.55 5.67 -2.14
CA GLU A 244 1.33 6.84 -1.73
C GLU A 244 0.41 8.00 -1.33
N GLY A 245 0.68 8.64 -0.19
CA GLY A 245 -0.10 9.75 0.36
C GLY A 245 -1.50 9.37 0.85
N ARG A 246 -1.81 8.08 1.05
CA ARG A 246 -3.09 7.65 1.62
C ARG A 246 -3.06 7.54 3.14
N PHE A 247 -3.25 8.70 3.79
CA PHE A 247 -3.26 8.86 5.24
C PHE A 247 -4.15 7.87 5.98
N ALA A 248 -5.34 7.60 5.44
CA ALA A 248 -6.35 6.75 6.10
C ALA A 248 -6.25 5.25 5.76
N PHE A 249 -5.40 4.87 4.80
CA PHE A 249 -5.32 3.49 4.34
C PHE A 249 -4.71 2.57 5.42
N ASN A 250 -5.44 1.53 5.80
CA ASN A 250 -4.99 0.58 6.84
C ASN A 250 -5.59 -0.84 6.65
N GLN A 251 -5.84 -1.25 5.41
CA GLN A 251 -6.37 -2.58 5.13
C GLN A 251 -5.33 -3.68 5.35
N ASN A 252 -5.77 -4.81 5.90
CA ASN A 252 -4.92 -5.98 6.02
C ASN A 252 -4.82 -6.71 4.66
N ILE A 253 -3.69 -6.52 4.00
CA ILE A 253 -3.35 -7.09 2.69
C ILE A 253 -2.22 -8.13 2.78
N ASN A 254 -1.98 -8.69 3.96
CA ASN A 254 -0.94 -9.70 4.19
C ASN A 254 -1.19 -11.00 3.40
N ASN A 255 -2.44 -11.24 2.95
CA ASN A 255 -2.83 -12.42 2.20
C ASN A 255 -2.57 -12.31 0.68
N TRP A 256 -2.13 -11.16 0.18
CA TRP A 256 -1.84 -10.97 -1.22
C TRP A 256 -0.66 -11.82 -1.70
N ASN A 257 -0.80 -12.43 -2.89
CA ASN A 257 0.29 -13.16 -3.54
C ASN A 257 1.18 -12.19 -4.34
N THR A 258 2.32 -11.81 -3.77
CA THR A 258 3.27 -10.87 -4.37
C THR A 258 4.40 -11.54 -5.17
N THR A 259 4.31 -12.83 -5.47
CA THR A 259 5.42 -13.62 -6.03
C THR A 259 5.99 -13.05 -7.34
N ASN A 260 5.17 -12.37 -8.15
CA ASN A 260 5.59 -11.80 -9.44
C ASN A 260 6.01 -10.33 -9.36
N VAL A 261 5.85 -9.68 -8.20
CA VAL A 261 6.11 -8.24 -8.03
C VAL A 261 7.61 -7.97 -8.10
N LYS A 262 7.99 -6.98 -8.91
CA LYS A 262 9.36 -6.52 -9.11
C LYS A 262 9.62 -5.14 -8.50
N ASN A 263 8.60 -4.28 -8.49
CA ASN A 263 8.71 -2.91 -8.00
C ASN A 263 7.65 -2.61 -6.93
N MET A 264 8.10 -2.17 -5.75
CA MET A 264 7.29 -1.74 -4.61
C MET A 264 7.65 -0.30 -4.15
N SER A 265 8.40 0.45 -4.96
CA SER A 265 8.85 1.80 -4.59
C SER A 265 7.67 2.71 -4.26
N TYR A 266 7.79 3.52 -3.20
CA TYR A 266 6.78 4.46 -2.70
C TYR A 266 5.41 3.85 -2.33
N MET A 267 5.24 2.52 -2.31
CA MET A 267 3.92 1.89 -2.20
C MET A 267 3.10 2.38 -1.00
N PHE A 268 3.74 2.64 0.15
CA PHE A 268 3.13 3.13 1.39
C PHE A 268 3.73 4.46 1.87
N ALA A 269 4.42 5.21 1.00
CA ALA A 269 4.95 6.52 1.38
C ALA A 269 3.81 7.43 1.85
N GLY A 270 3.95 8.09 3.00
CA GLY A 270 2.92 8.95 3.60
C GLY A 270 1.66 8.22 4.10
N CYS A 271 1.66 6.89 4.17
CA CYS A 271 0.55 6.14 4.78
C CYS A 271 0.67 6.14 6.31
N GLU A 272 0.19 7.20 6.96
CA GLU A 272 0.29 7.35 8.43
C GLU A 272 -0.57 6.34 9.21
N ALA A 273 -1.74 5.92 8.72
CA ALA A 273 -2.55 4.92 9.41
C ALA A 273 -2.04 3.49 9.22
N PHE A 274 -1.23 3.23 8.19
CA PHE A 274 -0.88 1.87 7.79
C PHE A 274 0.15 1.24 8.74
N ASN A 275 -0.26 0.18 9.44
CA ASN A 275 0.63 -0.61 10.31
C ASN A 275 0.19 -2.09 10.36
N GLN A 276 -0.27 -2.63 9.23
CA GLN A 276 -0.71 -4.02 9.10
C GLN A 276 0.47 -4.96 8.79
N PRO A 277 0.41 -6.25 9.19
CA PRO A 277 1.49 -7.18 8.91
C PRO A 277 1.69 -7.40 7.41
N LEU A 278 2.95 -7.58 6.99
CA LEU A 278 3.36 -7.87 5.60
C LEU A 278 4.31 -9.07 5.51
N ASN A 279 4.42 -9.85 6.58
CA ASN A 279 5.40 -10.93 6.72
C ASN A 279 5.14 -12.14 5.81
N ASN A 280 3.94 -12.26 5.22
CA ASN A 280 3.58 -13.34 4.29
C ASN A 280 3.93 -13.00 2.83
N TRP A 281 4.32 -11.76 2.55
CA TRP A 281 4.66 -11.36 1.19
C TRP A 281 5.93 -12.07 0.72
N ASN A 282 5.89 -12.54 -0.54
CA ASN A 282 7.06 -13.08 -1.22
C ASN A 282 7.76 -11.93 -1.98
N THR A 283 8.93 -11.53 -1.50
CA THR A 283 9.73 -10.44 -2.08
C THR A 283 10.90 -10.93 -2.95
N SER A 284 11.00 -12.24 -3.22
CA SER A 284 12.17 -12.84 -3.90
C SER A 284 12.41 -12.37 -5.35
N ASN A 285 11.44 -11.69 -5.96
CA ASN A 285 11.55 -11.08 -7.28
C ASN A 285 11.61 -9.55 -7.26
N VAL A 286 11.50 -8.93 -6.08
CA VAL A 286 11.54 -7.47 -5.93
C VAL A 286 12.96 -6.98 -6.13
N THR A 287 13.12 -5.94 -6.94
CA THR A 287 14.40 -5.27 -7.19
C THR A 287 14.43 -3.85 -6.64
N ASN A 288 13.28 -3.19 -6.47
CA ASN A 288 13.19 -1.81 -6.01
C ASN A 288 12.16 -1.66 -4.88
N MET A 289 12.62 -1.13 -3.74
CA MET A 289 11.83 -0.80 -2.54
C MET A 289 12.06 0.66 -2.08
N SER A 290 12.60 1.52 -2.95
CA SER A 290 12.92 2.90 -2.56
C SER A 290 11.68 3.65 -2.08
N ASN A 291 11.84 4.40 -0.99
CA ASN A 291 10.80 5.21 -0.34
C ASN A 291 9.53 4.45 0.06
N MET A 292 9.55 3.12 0.12
CA MET A 292 8.34 2.31 0.32
C MET A 292 7.55 2.69 1.59
N PHE A 293 8.23 3.07 2.67
CA PHE A 293 7.66 3.48 3.96
C PHE A 293 8.09 4.88 4.39
N GLN A 294 8.46 5.76 3.45
CA GLN A 294 8.78 7.14 3.78
C GLN A 294 7.60 7.80 4.52
N SER A 295 7.85 8.51 5.62
CA SER A 295 6.84 9.22 6.41
C SER A 295 5.64 8.34 6.80
N SER A 296 5.89 7.07 7.13
CA SER A 296 4.88 6.10 7.54
C SER A 296 5.05 5.71 9.01
N ASN A 297 3.94 5.39 9.68
CA ASN A 297 3.95 4.83 11.04
C ASN A 297 4.15 3.30 11.07
N PHE A 298 4.53 2.71 9.94
CA PHE A 298 4.75 1.27 9.81
C PHE A 298 5.86 0.78 10.75
N ASN A 299 5.56 -0.23 11.57
CA ASN A 299 6.51 -0.85 12.49
C ASN A 299 6.26 -2.36 12.66
N GLN A 300 5.86 -3.05 11.58
CA GLN A 300 5.64 -4.51 11.60
C GLN A 300 6.89 -5.27 11.16
N PRO A 301 7.10 -6.51 11.66
CA PRO A 301 8.28 -7.28 11.33
C PRO A 301 8.35 -7.65 9.84
N ILE A 302 9.46 -7.31 9.20
CA ILE A 302 9.79 -7.59 7.79
C ILE A 302 11.14 -8.31 7.63
N ASN A 303 11.70 -8.82 8.72
CA ASN A 303 12.96 -9.57 8.71
C ASN A 303 12.88 -10.85 7.86
N SER A 304 11.68 -11.39 7.59
CA SER A 304 11.47 -12.59 6.77
C SER A 304 11.55 -12.33 5.26
N TRP A 305 11.60 -11.08 4.82
CA TRP A 305 11.66 -10.75 3.41
C TRP A 305 12.96 -11.24 2.76
N ASN A 306 12.83 -11.81 1.57
CA ASN A 306 13.96 -12.16 0.73
C ASN A 306 14.38 -10.92 -0.08
N THR A 307 15.51 -10.31 0.28
CA THR A 307 16.03 -9.10 -0.36
C THR A 307 17.19 -9.37 -1.34
N SER A 308 17.48 -10.64 -1.67
CA SER A 308 18.66 -11.02 -2.47
C SER A 308 18.71 -10.48 -3.91
N LYS A 309 17.61 -9.87 -4.40
CA LYS A 309 17.53 -9.19 -5.69
C LYS A 309 17.34 -7.68 -5.59
N VAL A 310 17.14 -7.16 -4.38
CA VAL A 310 16.90 -5.73 -4.15
C VAL A 310 18.20 -4.96 -4.39
N THR A 311 18.13 -3.95 -5.26
CA THR A 311 19.26 -3.07 -5.58
C THR A 311 19.06 -1.66 -5.03
N ASP A 312 17.84 -1.25 -4.72
CA ASP A 312 17.52 0.11 -4.26
C ASP A 312 16.54 0.10 -3.08
N ILE A 313 17.00 0.64 -1.94
CA ILE A 313 16.20 0.96 -0.75
C ILE A 313 16.32 2.44 -0.35
N SER A 314 16.75 3.30 -1.28
CA SER A 314 16.91 4.73 -0.98
C SER A 314 15.64 5.33 -0.40
N GLY A 315 15.78 6.07 0.70
CA GLY A 315 14.66 6.67 1.43
C GLY A 315 13.62 5.71 2.01
N MET A 316 13.84 4.38 2.02
CA MET A 316 12.82 3.38 2.36
C MET A 316 12.10 3.66 3.69
N PHE A 317 12.82 4.15 4.70
CA PHE A 317 12.32 4.53 6.02
C PHE A 317 12.63 6.00 6.36
N HIS A 318 12.75 6.87 5.36
CA HIS A 318 12.96 8.30 5.56
C HIS A 318 11.75 8.90 6.31
N ASP A 319 11.97 9.56 7.45
CA ASP A 319 10.97 10.09 8.37
C ASP A 319 9.95 9.02 8.85
N ALA A 320 10.38 7.75 8.92
CA ALA A 320 9.57 6.68 9.49
C ALA A 320 9.79 6.60 11.01
N ASP A 321 9.28 7.60 11.73
CA ASP A 321 9.57 7.89 13.15
C ASP A 321 9.47 6.67 14.08
N TYR A 322 8.57 5.73 13.79
CA TYR A 322 8.26 4.59 14.65
C TYR A 322 8.98 3.29 14.26
N PHE A 323 9.64 3.22 13.10
CA PHE A 323 10.21 1.97 12.61
C PHE A 323 11.43 1.54 13.43
N ASN A 324 11.36 0.37 14.08
CA ASN A 324 12.46 -0.19 14.87
C ASN A 324 12.47 -1.73 14.84
N GLN A 325 12.31 -2.32 13.66
CA GLN A 325 12.31 -3.77 13.49
C GLN A 325 13.68 -4.29 13.05
N PRO A 326 14.09 -5.48 13.53
CA PRO A 326 15.37 -6.06 13.12
C PRO A 326 15.37 -6.40 11.63
N LEU A 327 16.52 -6.17 10.98
CA LEU A 327 16.76 -6.44 9.55
C LEU A 327 17.96 -7.38 9.32
N VAL A 328 18.30 -8.16 10.34
CA VAL A 328 19.52 -8.99 10.38
C VAL A 328 19.56 -10.08 9.30
N SER A 329 18.39 -10.57 8.86
CA SER A 329 18.27 -11.66 7.88
C SER A 329 18.21 -11.19 6.43
N TRP A 330 18.25 -9.88 6.18
CA TRP A 330 18.26 -9.35 4.82
C TRP A 330 19.57 -9.70 4.12
N ASN A 331 19.46 -10.22 2.90
CA ASN A 331 20.60 -10.38 2.00
C ASN A 331 20.75 -9.11 1.18
N THR A 332 21.82 -8.36 1.42
CA THR A 332 22.08 -7.05 0.79
C THR A 332 23.22 -7.09 -0.23
N ASN A 333 23.71 -8.27 -0.62
CA ASN A 333 24.89 -8.37 -1.49
C ASN A 333 24.74 -7.69 -2.87
N LYS A 334 23.49 -7.47 -3.32
CA LYS A 334 23.14 -6.72 -4.55
C LYS A 334 22.68 -5.29 -4.29
N LEU A 335 22.69 -4.83 -3.05
CA LEU A 335 22.23 -3.49 -2.69
C LEU A 335 23.22 -2.46 -3.25
N GLU A 336 22.75 -1.64 -4.17
CA GLU A 336 23.54 -0.59 -4.83
C GLU A 336 23.29 0.78 -4.20
N ASN A 337 22.05 1.04 -3.75
CA ASN A 337 21.64 2.35 -3.25
C ASN A 337 20.84 2.22 -1.94
N MET A 338 21.35 2.85 -0.89
CA MET A 338 20.68 3.06 0.40
C MET A 338 20.74 4.53 0.85
N ASN A 339 20.86 5.46 -0.11
CA ASN A 339 20.81 6.90 0.16
C ASN A 339 19.61 7.24 1.03
N SER A 340 19.85 7.95 2.12
CA SER A 340 18.82 8.42 3.05
C SER A 340 17.87 7.33 3.59
N ALA A 341 18.27 6.05 3.56
CA ALA A 341 17.37 4.94 3.86
C ALA A 341 16.65 5.03 5.22
N PHE A 342 17.30 5.61 6.24
CA PHE A 342 16.78 5.79 7.59
C PHE A 342 16.88 7.23 8.08
N VAL A 343 16.97 8.22 7.17
CA VAL A 343 17.01 9.64 7.59
C VAL A 343 15.76 9.96 8.40
N GLY A 344 15.91 10.50 9.62
CA GLY A 344 14.77 10.85 10.46
C GLY A 344 13.97 9.64 10.98
N ALA A 345 14.49 8.42 10.89
CA ALA A 345 13.88 7.27 11.55
C ALA A 345 14.19 7.31 13.07
N ASP A 346 13.50 8.20 13.78
CA ASP A 346 13.80 8.61 15.16
C ASP A 346 13.74 7.48 16.20
N SER A 347 13.07 6.36 15.91
CA SER A 347 13.05 5.18 16.80
C SER A 347 14.05 4.09 16.40
N PHE A 348 14.73 4.20 15.26
CA PHE A 348 15.53 3.11 14.72
C PHE A 348 16.80 2.87 15.55
N ASP A 349 16.83 1.74 16.27
CA ASP A 349 17.96 1.32 17.11
C ASP A 349 18.26 -0.18 16.86
N GLN A 350 18.63 -0.52 15.64
CA GLN A 350 19.04 -1.87 15.25
C GLN A 350 20.42 -1.85 14.60
N SER A 351 21.23 -2.88 14.87
CA SER A 351 22.49 -3.07 14.15
C SER A 351 22.25 -3.50 12.70
N LEU A 352 23.01 -2.90 11.77
CA LEU A 352 23.08 -3.25 10.35
C LEU A 352 24.38 -4.00 9.99
N GLY A 353 25.14 -4.45 10.99
CA GLY A 353 26.46 -5.05 10.80
C GLY A 353 26.47 -6.36 10.00
N SER A 354 25.32 -7.04 9.86
CA SER A 354 25.22 -8.26 9.05
C SER A 354 25.09 -7.99 7.55
N TRP A 355 24.90 -6.74 7.14
CA TRP A 355 24.69 -6.39 5.74
C TRP A 355 25.97 -6.56 4.93
N ASP A 356 25.88 -7.34 3.86
CA ASP A 356 26.92 -7.41 2.82
C ASP A 356 26.77 -6.19 1.90
N LEU A 357 27.72 -5.28 1.94
CA LEU A 357 27.72 -4.02 1.18
C LEU A 357 28.69 -4.05 0.00
N SER A 358 28.90 -5.23 -0.59
CA SER A 358 29.86 -5.41 -1.69
C SER A 358 29.48 -4.73 -3.00
N SER A 359 28.18 -4.58 -3.29
CA SER A 359 27.69 -3.86 -4.49
C SER A 359 27.35 -2.39 -4.23
N LEU A 360 27.56 -1.90 -3.01
CA LEU A 360 27.08 -0.59 -2.61
C LEU A 360 27.80 0.53 -3.38
N THR A 361 27.04 1.50 -3.87
CA THR A 361 27.55 2.68 -4.59
C THR A 361 27.15 4.00 -3.95
N ASN A 362 26.01 4.05 -3.24
CA ASN A 362 25.51 5.26 -2.60
C ASN A 362 24.84 4.95 -1.26
N ALA A 363 25.31 5.60 -0.20
CA ALA A 363 24.76 5.54 1.15
C ALA A 363 24.73 6.90 1.85
N THR A 364 24.73 7.99 1.07
CA THR A 364 24.76 9.34 1.63
C THR A 364 23.60 9.51 2.60
N LEU A 365 23.92 9.91 3.84
CA LEU A 365 22.97 10.10 4.95
C LEU A 365 22.19 8.85 5.38
N ALA A 366 22.57 7.64 4.94
CA ALA A 366 21.75 6.43 5.09
C ALA A 366 21.22 6.16 6.50
N ILE A 367 21.96 6.53 7.55
CA ILE A 367 21.61 6.32 8.97
C ILE A 367 21.60 7.62 9.79
N SER A 368 21.59 8.78 9.13
CA SER A 368 21.58 10.08 9.80
C SER A 368 20.25 10.34 10.50
N GLY A 369 20.25 10.92 11.70
CA GLY A 369 19.01 11.17 12.43
C GLY A 369 18.28 9.90 12.90
N THR A 370 19.01 8.79 13.09
CA THR A 370 18.47 7.60 13.76
C THR A 370 18.75 7.65 15.26
N ALA A 371 17.98 6.91 16.05
CA ALA A 371 18.26 6.68 17.47
C ALA A 371 19.19 5.49 17.72
N MET A 372 20.06 5.15 16.76
CA MET A 372 21.00 4.05 16.93
C MET A 372 21.86 4.29 18.16
N SER A 373 21.72 3.39 19.13
CA SER A 373 22.50 3.38 20.35
C SER A 373 23.97 3.20 20.03
N CYS A 374 24.82 3.59 20.99
CA CYS A 374 26.26 3.44 20.87
C CYS A 374 26.66 1.99 20.54
N ILE A 375 25.96 1.01 21.10
CA ILE A 375 26.21 -0.42 20.87
C ILE A 375 25.82 -0.81 19.44
N ASN A 376 24.62 -0.47 18.98
CA ASN A 376 24.14 -0.88 17.65
C ASN A 376 24.90 -0.18 16.51
N TYR A 377 25.24 1.10 16.69
CA TYR A 377 26.10 1.79 15.73
C TYR A 377 27.50 1.17 15.68
N SER A 378 28.09 0.84 16.83
CA SER A 378 29.41 0.19 16.88
C SER A 378 29.41 -1.19 16.23
N ASN A 379 28.41 -2.02 16.52
CA ASN A 379 28.24 -3.33 15.88
C ASN A 379 28.06 -3.21 14.36
N THR A 380 27.43 -2.12 13.90
CA THR A 380 27.27 -1.81 12.48
C THR A 380 28.61 -1.51 11.82
N LEU A 381 29.41 -0.63 12.42
CA LEU A 381 30.76 -0.31 11.94
C LEU A 381 31.67 -1.55 11.91
N THR A 382 31.67 -2.35 12.98
CA THR A 382 32.47 -3.59 13.05
C THR A 382 32.07 -4.57 11.95
N GLY A 383 30.77 -4.82 11.78
CA GLY A 383 30.30 -5.75 10.75
C GLY A 383 30.71 -5.34 9.34
N TRP A 384 30.56 -4.05 9.01
CA TRP A 384 30.96 -3.52 7.71
C TRP A 384 32.49 -3.53 7.53
N ALA A 385 33.27 -3.26 8.57
CA ALA A 385 34.74 -3.28 8.49
C ALA A 385 35.31 -4.69 8.32
N LEU A 386 34.72 -5.68 9.00
CA LEU A 386 35.17 -7.08 8.97
C LEU A 386 34.82 -7.80 7.67
N ASN A 387 33.85 -7.30 6.90
CA ASN A 387 33.57 -7.83 5.57
C ASN A 387 34.63 -7.31 4.56
N PRO A 388 35.50 -8.18 4.02
CA PRO A 388 36.56 -7.76 3.10
C PRO A 388 36.00 -7.15 1.81
N ASN A 389 34.80 -7.54 1.41
CA ASN A 389 34.16 -7.11 0.16
C ASN A 389 33.38 -5.80 0.30
N THR A 390 33.21 -5.24 1.52
CA THR A 390 32.55 -3.94 1.71
C THR A 390 33.09 -2.89 0.73
N ALA A 391 32.19 -2.21 0.01
CA ALA A 391 32.55 -1.28 -1.05
C ALA A 391 33.53 -0.16 -0.60
N ASN A 392 34.24 0.43 -1.56
CA ASN A 392 35.15 1.56 -1.32
C ASN A 392 34.47 2.89 -1.66
N ASN A 393 35.01 4.00 -1.15
CA ASN A 393 34.62 5.37 -1.51
C ASN A 393 33.15 5.72 -1.25
N ILE A 394 32.57 5.19 -0.17
CA ILE A 394 31.17 5.44 0.19
C ILE A 394 31.03 6.69 1.05
N SER A 395 30.12 7.59 0.67
CA SER A 395 29.72 8.69 1.54
C SER A 395 28.62 8.24 2.49
N LEU A 396 28.80 8.41 3.80
CA LEU A 396 27.83 8.00 4.82
C LEU A 396 27.36 9.21 5.66
N GLY A 397 28.27 10.10 6.03
CA GLY A 397 28.01 11.24 6.91
C GLY A 397 27.59 12.55 6.20
N PRO A 398 27.20 13.58 6.97
CA PRO A 398 27.34 13.68 8.44
C PRO A 398 26.43 12.75 9.25
N LEU A 399 26.94 12.21 10.36
CA LEU A 399 26.27 11.30 11.30
C LEU A 399 26.12 11.94 12.69
N LEU A 400 25.48 13.11 12.74
CA LEU A 400 25.30 13.86 13.98
C LEU A 400 24.55 13.01 15.02
N MET A 401 24.90 13.19 16.29
CA MET A 401 24.28 12.52 17.47
C MET A 401 24.56 11.02 17.62
N LEU A 402 25.15 10.36 16.62
CA LEU A 402 25.65 9.01 16.79
C LEU A 402 26.97 9.01 17.57
N SER A 403 27.14 8.01 18.43
CA SER A 403 28.38 7.79 19.16
C SER A 403 28.84 6.35 19.01
N TYR A 404 30.13 6.10 18.80
CA TYR A 404 30.67 4.74 18.68
C TYR A 404 31.60 4.41 19.85
N SER A 405 31.75 3.12 20.13
CA SER A 405 32.56 2.59 21.22
C SER A 405 34.07 2.78 20.98
N PRO A 406 34.89 3.00 22.03
CA PRO A 406 36.34 3.06 21.88
C PRO A 406 36.97 1.78 21.31
N ASP A 407 36.36 0.61 21.51
CA ASP A 407 36.88 -0.66 21.00
C ASP A 407 36.68 -0.90 19.49
N VAL A 408 35.89 -0.06 18.81
CA VAL A 408 35.66 -0.14 17.35
C VAL A 408 36.40 0.94 16.55
N ILE A 409 37.32 1.69 17.19
CA ILE A 409 38.14 2.71 16.51
C ILE A 409 38.89 2.11 15.29
N THR A 410 39.45 0.91 15.45
CA THR A 410 40.17 0.22 14.37
C THR A 410 39.25 -0.15 13.21
N ASP A 411 38.03 -0.62 13.50
CA ASP A 411 37.03 -0.98 12.49
C ASP A 411 36.57 0.26 11.72
N ARG A 412 36.26 1.34 12.44
CA ARG A 412 35.90 2.64 11.86
C ARG A 412 37.03 3.18 10.96
N ASN A 413 38.27 3.13 11.42
CA ASN A 413 39.43 3.56 10.64
C ASN A 413 39.66 2.67 9.40
N THR A 414 39.32 1.38 9.47
CA THR A 414 39.37 0.48 8.32
C THR A 414 38.42 0.95 7.21
N LEU A 415 37.18 1.32 7.56
CA LEU A 415 36.23 1.90 6.59
C LEU A 415 36.75 3.23 6.01
N ILE A 416 37.28 4.12 6.85
CA ILE A 416 37.87 5.39 6.39
C ILE A 416 39.05 5.14 5.44
N SER A 417 39.89 4.15 5.71
CA SER A 417 41.00 3.77 4.82
C SER A 417 40.53 3.23 3.46
N LYS A 418 39.32 2.65 3.40
CA LYS A 418 38.61 2.30 2.15
C LYS A 418 38.00 3.52 1.43
N GLY A 419 38.25 4.74 1.92
CA GLY A 419 37.72 5.98 1.35
C GLY A 419 36.32 6.34 1.84
N TRP A 420 35.81 5.70 2.90
CA TRP A 420 34.50 6.06 3.44
C TRP A 420 34.53 7.44 4.09
N GLN A 421 33.53 8.26 3.78
CA GLN A 421 33.33 9.56 4.41
C GLN A 421 32.41 9.41 5.62
N ILE A 422 33.02 9.23 6.79
CA ILE A 422 32.36 9.11 8.10
C ILE A 422 32.78 10.30 8.97
N PHE A 423 31.85 11.20 9.26
CA PHE A 423 32.11 12.40 10.06
C PHE A 423 30.84 12.84 10.80
N GLY A 424 31.01 13.59 11.89
CA GLY A 424 29.91 14.08 12.74
C GLY A 424 29.49 13.14 13.87
N ASP A 425 29.85 11.86 13.77
CA ASP A 425 29.78 10.91 14.88
C ASP A 425 30.85 11.21 15.94
N THR A 426 30.61 10.78 17.17
CA THR A 426 31.48 11.08 18.32
C THR A 426 31.96 9.80 19.02
N LEU A 427 33.07 9.90 19.75
CA LEU A 427 33.52 8.81 20.62
C LEU A 427 32.59 8.72 21.83
N GLY A 428 31.90 7.58 21.98
CA GLY A 428 31.04 7.27 23.11
C GLY A 428 31.80 6.59 24.26
N THR A 429 31.03 6.20 25.30
CA THR A 429 31.55 5.50 26.49
C THR A 429 31.06 4.06 26.60
N CYS A 430 30.31 3.56 25.61
CA CYS A 430 29.87 2.17 25.59
C CYS A 430 31.05 1.23 25.31
N VAL A 431 30.85 -0.07 25.52
CA VAL A 431 31.80 -1.14 25.14
C VAL A 431 31.00 -2.23 24.43
N THR A 432 31.43 -2.67 23.24
CA THR A 432 30.72 -3.72 22.48
C THR A 432 31.11 -5.13 22.92
N LYS A 433 32.33 -5.27 23.46
CA LYS A 433 32.86 -6.51 24.00
C LYS A 433 32.68 -6.55 25.52
N GLU A 434 31.60 -7.16 25.99
CA GLU A 434 31.71 -7.85 27.29
C GLU A 434 32.75 -8.98 27.08
N GLY A 435 33.78 -8.99 27.93
CA GLY A 435 35.02 -9.71 27.68
C GLY A 435 34.85 -11.21 27.36
N LEU A 436 35.73 -11.71 26.48
CA LEU A 436 36.20 -13.09 26.34
C LEU A 436 35.49 -14.13 27.24
N GLY A 437 34.30 -14.56 26.81
CA GLY A 437 33.62 -15.78 27.25
C GLY A 437 33.46 -16.70 26.05
N THR A 438 33.88 -17.95 26.19
CA THR A 438 33.89 -18.96 25.12
C THR A 438 32.53 -19.08 24.42
N SER A 439 32.51 -18.95 23.09
CA SER A 439 31.47 -19.43 22.17
C SER A 439 30.05 -19.39 22.74
N GLU A 440 29.44 -18.23 22.84
CA GLU A 440 27.98 -18.16 22.88
C GLU A 440 27.47 -18.39 21.46
N THR A 441 26.96 -19.60 21.25
CA THR A 441 25.92 -19.79 20.23
C THR A 441 24.86 -18.74 20.52
N VAL A 442 24.54 -17.90 19.54
CA VAL A 442 23.51 -16.86 19.65
C VAL A 442 22.20 -17.54 20.07
N SER A 443 21.92 -17.52 21.38
CA SER A 443 20.66 -17.95 21.94
C SER A 443 19.65 -16.86 21.60
N LEU A 444 19.00 -17.03 20.45
CA LEU A 444 17.89 -16.18 20.03
C LEU A 444 16.85 -16.10 21.15
N LYS A 445 16.67 -14.92 21.76
CA LYS A 445 15.76 -14.70 22.88
C LYS A 445 14.33 -15.13 22.50
N SER A 446 13.76 -16.04 23.28
CA SER A 446 12.40 -16.52 23.08
C SER A 446 11.39 -15.44 23.46
N SER A 447 10.35 -15.25 22.64
CA SER A 447 9.31 -14.23 22.86
C SER A 447 7.96 -14.66 22.29
N VAL A 448 6.89 -13.98 22.70
CA VAL A 448 5.53 -14.26 22.22
C VAL A 448 4.91 -12.98 21.64
N TYR A 449 4.20 -13.11 20.52
CA TYR A 449 3.61 -11.97 19.80
C TYR A 449 2.36 -12.39 19.00
N PRO A 450 1.43 -11.49 18.66
CA PRO A 450 1.36 -10.11 19.13
C PRO A 450 1.03 -10.05 20.62
N ASN A 451 1.34 -8.92 21.27
CA ASN A 451 0.89 -8.60 22.61
C ASN A 451 0.60 -7.09 22.67
N PRO A 452 -0.67 -6.65 22.75
CA PRO A 452 -1.89 -7.43 22.97
C PRO A 452 -2.29 -8.37 21.81
N ALA A 453 -2.96 -9.47 22.11
CA ALA A 453 -3.38 -10.51 21.17
C ALA A 453 -4.92 -10.63 21.07
N HIS A 454 -5.44 -10.92 19.88
CA HIS A 454 -6.87 -11.12 19.64
C HIS A 454 -7.28 -12.60 19.66
N HIS A 455 -6.69 -13.44 18.83
CA HIS A 455 -7.09 -14.86 18.73
C HIS A 455 -5.92 -15.82 18.79
N ILE A 456 -4.71 -15.36 18.48
CA ILE A 456 -3.53 -16.19 18.32
C ILE A 456 -2.32 -15.50 18.96
N ILE A 457 -1.44 -16.31 19.57
CA ILE A 457 -0.10 -15.93 20.04
C ILE A 457 0.93 -16.81 19.33
N TYR A 458 1.83 -16.23 18.56
CA TYR A 458 2.98 -16.87 17.94
C TYR A 458 4.16 -16.98 18.91
N LEU A 459 4.90 -18.09 18.80
CA LEU A 459 6.06 -18.43 19.63
C LEU A 459 7.35 -18.21 18.83
N LYS A 460 8.10 -17.16 19.15
CA LYS A 460 9.39 -16.86 18.49
C LYS A 460 10.53 -17.60 19.19
N ASN A 461 11.38 -18.27 18.43
CA ASN A 461 12.58 -18.95 18.92
C ASN A 461 12.27 -20.00 20.02
N MET A 462 11.21 -20.79 19.82
CA MET A 462 10.74 -21.83 20.76
C MET A 462 10.44 -23.16 20.05
N SER A 463 11.29 -23.58 19.11
CA SER A 463 11.10 -24.84 18.37
C SER A 463 11.10 -26.10 19.25
N ALA A 464 11.62 -26.00 20.49
CA ALA A 464 11.64 -27.07 21.48
C ALA A 464 10.44 -27.06 22.45
N ALA A 465 9.45 -26.17 22.25
CA ALA A 465 8.24 -26.13 23.07
C ALA A 465 7.41 -27.40 22.90
N THR A 466 7.08 -28.05 24.01
CA THR A 466 6.26 -29.27 24.01
C THR A 466 4.86 -29.01 24.54
N ASN A 467 4.73 -28.16 25.55
CA ASN A 467 3.47 -27.88 26.21
C ASN A 467 3.35 -26.39 26.55
N PHE A 468 2.12 -25.95 26.74
CA PHE A 468 1.87 -24.63 27.29
C PHE A 468 0.80 -24.67 28.36
N ILE A 469 0.86 -23.69 29.26
CA ILE A 469 -0.14 -23.43 30.29
C ILE A 469 -0.42 -21.92 30.29
N ILE A 470 -1.69 -21.54 30.22
CA ILE A 470 -2.13 -20.15 30.39
C ILE A 470 -2.85 -20.03 31.72
N THR A 471 -2.40 -19.10 32.56
CA THR A 471 -3.02 -18.75 33.84
C THR A 471 -3.48 -17.30 33.85
N ASP A 472 -4.49 -17.01 34.68
CA ASP A 472 -4.81 -15.62 35.05
C ASP A 472 -3.81 -15.09 36.10
N LEU A 473 -3.92 -13.80 36.46
CA LEU A 473 -3.05 -13.17 37.45
C LEU A 473 -3.17 -13.77 38.87
N SER A 474 -4.23 -14.53 39.15
CA SER A 474 -4.41 -15.29 40.40
C SER A 474 -3.86 -16.72 40.29
N SER A 475 -3.10 -17.03 39.23
CA SER A 475 -2.53 -18.35 38.95
C SER A 475 -3.57 -19.46 38.70
N ARG A 476 -4.83 -19.12 38.37
CA ARG A 476 -5.83 -20.12 37.95
C ARG A 476 -5.56 -20.52 36.50
N ILE A 477 -5.55 -21.82 36.22
CA ILE A 477 -5.33 -22.35 34.87
C ILE A 477 -6.58 -22.11 34.02
N MET A 478 -6.39 -21.39 32.92
CA MET A 478 -7.42 -21.05 31.94
C MET A 478 -7.36 -21.98 30.72
N MET A 479 -6.16 -22.38 30.33
CA MET A 479 -5.91 -23.27 29.20
C MET A 479 -4.60 -24.02 29.39
N LYS A 480 -4.51 -25.26 28.92
CA LYS A 480 -3.25 -26.01 28.79
C LYS A 480 -3.36 -27.02 27.66
N ASP A 481 -2.32 -27.16 26.85
CA ASP A 481 -2.27 -28.19 25.79
C ASP A 481 -0.81 -28.44 25.35
N ILE A 482 -0.63 -29.32 24.37
CA ILE A 482 0.60 -29.58 23.64
C ILE A 482 0.78 -28.49 22.56
N VAL A 483 2.02 -28.04 22.38
CA VAL A 483 2.38 -27.13 21.27
C VAL A 483 2.52 -27.97 20.00
N LYS A 484 1.57 -27.84 19.08
CA LYS A 484 1.54 -28.57 17.79
C LYS A 484 2.06 -27.74 16.62
N GLU A 485 1.98 -26.42 16.76
CA GLU A 485 2.32 -25.42 15.75
C GLU A 485 3.13 -24.31 16.43
N ASP A 486 3.71 -23.40 15.67
CA ASP A 486 4.48 -22.26 16.19
C ASP A 486 3.58 -21.14 16.75
N PHE A 487 2.32 -21.45 17.06
CA PHE A 487 1.37 -20.55 17.69
C PHE A 487 0.37 -21.26 18.62
N ILE A 488 -0.31 -20.47 19.44
CA ILE A 488 -1.34 -20.89 20.40
C ILE A 488 -2.63 -20.13 20.10
N ASN A 489 -3.72 -20.86 19.87
CA ASN A 489 -5.06 -20.28 19.71
C ASN A 489 -5.67 -19.96 21.08
N ILE A 490 -5.95 -18.68 21.30
CA ILE A 490 -6.50 -18.08 22.52
C ILE A 490 -7.90 -17.48 22.30
N GLN A 491 -8.58 -17.81 21.20
CA GLN A 491 -9.90 -17.28 20.86
C GLN A 491 -10.94 -17.48 21.97
N ASN A 492 -10.82 -18.58 22.72
CA ASN A 492 -11.75 -18.93 23.81
C ASN A 492 -11.42 -18.26 25.15
N LEU A 493 -10.34 -17.46 25.24
CA LEU A 493 -10.05 -16.65 26.42
C LEU A 493 -10.88 -15.36 26.37
N THR A 494 -11.40 -14.93 27.51
CA THR A 494 -12.01 -13.61 27.65
C THR A 494 -10.95 -12.52 27.61
N SER A 495 -11.34 -11.27 27.32
CA SER A 495 -10.43 -10.13 27.39
C SER A 495 -9.84 -9.98 28.80
N GLY A 496 -8.53 -9.77 28.90
CA GLY A 496 -7.84 -9.77 30.18
C GLY A 496 -6.31 -9.91 30.08
N THR A 497 -5.64 -9.88 31.23
CA THR A 497 -4.19 -10.11 31.33
C THR A 497 -3.92 -11.53 31.82
N TYR A 498 -3.01 -12.22 31.15
CA TYR A 498 -2.68 -13.62 31.41
C TYR A 498 -1.17 -13.83 31.46
N ILE A 499 -0.77 -14.95 32.08
CA ILE A 499 0.59 -15.48 32.02
C ILE A 499 0.56 -16.75 31.17
N LEU A 500 1.35 -16.76 30.10
CA LEU A 500 1.60 -17.92 29.25
C LEU A 500 2.94 -18.55 29.66
N GLN A 501 2.89 -19.78 30.13
CA GLN A 501 4.06 -20.60 30.41
C GLN A 501 4.28 -21.58 29.27
N ILE A 502 5.46 -21.54 28.65
CA ILE A 502 5.90 -22.47 27.61
C ILE A 502 6.89 -23.45 28.23
N ILE A 503 6.61 -24.74 28.09
CA ILE A 503 7.38 -25.82 28.70
C ILE A 503 8.16 -26.52 27.59
N THR A 504 9.46 -26.66 27.80
CA THR A 504 10.36 -27.51 27.01
C THR A 504 10.85 -28.67 27.87
N LYS A 505 11.66 -29.57 27.30
CA LYS A 505 12.32 -30.64 28.08
C LYS A 505 13.29 -30.11 29.15
N GLU A 506 13.79 -28.89 28.97
CA GLU A 506 14.91 -28.35 29.77
C GLU A 506 14.47 -27.23 30.71
N LYS A 507 13.43 -26.46 30.35
CA LYS A 507 12.98 -25.29 31.12
C LYS A 507 11.51 -24.96 30.89
N THR A 508 10.96 -24.14 31.78
CA THR A 508 9.68 -23.45 31.59
C THR A 508 9.94 -21.95 31.50
N GLU A 509 9.46 -21.32 30.43
CA GLU A 509 9.57 -19.88 30.20
C GLU A 509 8.21 -19.22 30.35
N SER A 510 8.15 -18.03 30.97
CA SER A 510 6.89 -17.35 31.28
C SER A 510 6.80 -16.00 30.56
N PHE A 511 5.66 -15.75 29.93
CA PHE A 511 5.38 -14.55 29.17
C PHE A 511 4.05 -13.94 29.63
N LYS A 512 4.05 -12.64 29.90
CA LYS A 512 2.82 -11.90 30.17
C LYS A 512 2.21 -11.43 28.85
N PHE A 513 0.91 -11.63 28.65
CA PHE A 513 0.19 -11.09 27.49
C PHE A 513 -1.19 -10.54 27.85
N ILE A 514 -1.71 -9.68 26.99
CA ILE A 514 -3.04 -9.08 27.09
C ILE A 514 -3.92 -9.66 25.98
N LYS A 515 -5.02 -10.33 26.33
CA LYS A 515 -6.10 -10.70 25.40
C LYS A 515 -7.03 -9.49 25.25
N LYS A 516 -7.20 -9.00 24.02
CA LYS A 516 -8.21 -7.99 23.69
C LYS A 516 -9.57 -8.60 23.47
#